data_AF-A0A411AFC6-F1
#
_entry.id   AF-A0A411AFC6-F1
#
_cell.length_a   1.000
_cell.length_b   1.000
_cell.length_c   1.000
_cell.angle_alpha   90.00
_cell.angle_beta   90.00
_cell.angle_gamma   90.00
#
_symmetry.space_group_name_H-M   'P 1'
#
loop_
_entity.id
_entity.type
_entity.pdbx_description
1 polymer ?
#
loop_
_entity_poly.entity_id
_entity_poly.type
_entity_poly.pdbx_seq_one_letter_code
_entity_poly.pdbx_strand_id
1 'polypeptide(L)' 'LVNSSFAVFSQNIPKYSVLFYTFILEKAPAAKDMFSFLKGSAGVPQNNPNLQAHATQVFGMVSDAASQLRA' A
#
# COMPACT_ATOMS: atom_id res chain seq x y z
N LEU A 1 18.17 3.40 6.36
CA LEU A 1 17.65 3.51 4.98
C LEU A 1 16.13 3.41 4.93
N VAL A 2 15.51 2.33 5.42
CA VAL A 2 14.04 2.15 5.36
C VAL A 2 13.29 3.33 6.00
N ASN A 3 13.63 3.73 7.23
CA ASN A 3 12.95 4.83 7.92
C ASN A 3 13.07 6.18 7.19
N SER A 4 14.26 6.50 6.70
CA SER A 4 14.50 7.74 5.93
C SER A 4 13.73 7.73 4.59
N SER A 5 13.67 6.59 3.92
CA SER A 5 12.88 6.44 2.68
C SER A 5 11.38 6.50 2.97
N PHE A 6 10.92 5.89 4.06
CA PHE A 6 9.52 5.90 4.47
C PHE A 6 9.03 7.32 4.83
N ALA A 7 9.85 8.14 5.48
CA ALA A 7 9.51 9.52 5.83
C ALA A 7 9.21 10.42 4.61
N VAL A 8 9.87 10.18 3.47
CA VAL A 8 9.57 10.88 2.21
C VAL A 8 8.39 10.24 1.50
N PHE A 9 8.35 8.91 1.48
CA PHE A 9 7.28 8.14 0.85
C PHE A 9 5.89 8.43 1.44
N SER A 10 5.79 8.52 2.77
CA SER A 10 4.51 8.70 3.47
C SER A 10 3.83 10.06 3.23
N GLN A 11 4.55 11.03 2.67
CA GLN A 11 3.98 12.34 2.30
C GLN A 11 3.00 12.25 1.12
N ASN A 12 3.01 11.14 0.37
CA ASN A 12 2.16 10.97 -0.81
C ASN A 12 1.49 9.59 -0.88
N ILE A 13 1.00 9.11 0.28
CA ILE A 13 0.23 7.85 0.37
C ILE A 13 -0.91 7.76 -0.66
N PRO A 14 -1.70 8.82 -0.95
CA PRO A 14 -2.76 8.72 -1.96
C PRO A 14 -2.25 8.23 -3.33
N LYS A 15 -1.11 8.77 -3.79
CA LYS A 15 -0.48 8.34 -5.04
C LYS A 15 0.14 6.95 -4.94
N TYR A 16 0.90 6.68 -3.88
CA TYR A 16 1.66 5.44 -3.79
C TYR A 16 0.82 4.22 -3.44
N SER A 17 -0.30 4.40 -2.73
CA SER A 17 -1.27 3.33 -2.49
C SER A 17 -1.87 2.82 -3.79
N VAL A 18 -2.31 3.74 -4.67
CA VAL A 18 -2.80 3.40 -6.01
C VAL A 18 -1.74 2.66 -6.81
N LEU A 19 -0.53 3.22 -6.90
CA LEU A 19 0.56 2.62 -7.68
C LEU A 19 0.91 1.21 -7.20
N PHE A 20 1.01 1.02 -5.88
CA PHE A 20 1.34 -0.27 -5.28
C PHE A 20 0.30 -1.34 -5.58
N TYR A 21 -0.99 -1.03 -5.39
CA TYR A 21 -2.05 -1.99 -5.69
C TYR A 21 -2.23 -2.21 -7.19
N THR A 22 -1.91 -1.24 -8.03
CA THR A 22 -1.87 -1.45 -9.49
C THR A 22 -0.83 -2.51 -9.83
N PHE A 23 0.39 -2.41 -9.29
CA PHE A 23 1.42 -3.43 -9.51
C PHE A 23 1.04 -4.81 -8.96
N ILE A 24 0.36 -4.88 -7.80
CA ILE A 24 -0.17 -6.14 -7.28
C ILE A 24 -1.16 -6.76 -8.28
N LEU A 25 -2.14 -5.99 -8.75
CA LEU A 25 -3.17 -6.51 -9.64
C LEU A 25 -2.65 -6.83 -11.05
N GLU A 26 -1.64 -6.12 -11.53
CA GLU A 26 -0.95 -6.46 -12.79
C GLU A 26 -0.24 -7.81 -12.73
N LYS A 27 0.30 -8.19 -11.56
CA LYS A 27 1.00 -9.47 -11.37
C LYS A 27 0.09 -10.60 -10.89
N ALA A 28 -0.93 -10.27 -10.10
CA ALA A 28 -1.84 -11.22 -9.50
C ALA A 28 -3.29 -10.68 -9.55
N PRO A 29 -3.97 -10.75 -10.70
CA PRO A 29 -5.33 -10.23 -10.86
C PRO A 29 -6.34 -10.80 -9.85
N ALA A 30 -6.18 -12.08 -9.48
CA ALA A 30 -7.03 -12.77 -8.51
C ALA A 30 -6.97 -12.16 -7.10
N ALA A 31 -5.91 -11.41 -6.76
CA ALA A 31 -5.80 -10.74 -5.47
C ALA A 31 -6.89 -9.66 -5.29
N LYS A 32 -7.47 -9.15 -6.37
CA LYS A 32 -8.56 -8.15 -6.33
C LYS A 32 -9.73 -8.58 -5.44
N ASP A 33 -10.10 -9.85 -5.48
CA ASP A 33 -11.23 -10.37 -4.72
C ASP A 33 -10.92 -10.59 -3.23
N MET A 34 -9.65 -10.53 -2.84
CA MET A 34 -9.20 -10.61 -1.44
C MET A 34 -9.40 -9.29 -0.70
N PHE A 35 -9.53 -8.17 -1.41
CA PHE A 35 -9.66 -6.84 -0.82
C PHE A 35 -11.06 -6.28 -1.09
N SER A 36 -11.83 -6.06 -0.02
CA SER A 36 -13.20 -5.53 -0.13
C SER A 36 -13.27 -4.17 -0.81
N PHE A 37 -12.22 -3.35 -0.70
CA PHE A 37 -12.12 -2.03 -1.34
C PHE A 37 -11.70 -2.09 -2.84
N LEU A 38 -11.33 -3.28 -3.35
CA LEU A 38 -11.04 -3.51 -4.77
C LEU A 38 -12.09 -4.43 -5.42
N LYS A 39 -12.84 -5.19 -4.63
CA LYS A 39 -13.86 -6.10 -5.14
C LYS A 39 -14.93 -5.33 -5.91
N GLY A 40 -15.22 -5.78 -7.14
CA GLY A 40 -16.24 -5.18 -8.00
C GLY A 40 -15.88 -3.83 -8.65
N SER A 41 -14.71 -3.24 -8.36
CA SER A 41 -14.27 -2.01 -9.05
C SER A 41 -13.78 -2.31 -10.46
N ALA A 42 -13.74 -1.34 -11.37
CA ALA A 42 -13.14 -1.52 -12.71
C ALA A 42 -11.59 -1.60 -12.68
N GLY A 43 -10.96 -1.26 -11.56
CA GLY A 43 -9.51 -1.19 -11.35
C GLY A 43 -9.20 -0.65 -9.95
N VAL A 44 -7.98 -0.19 -9.69
CA VAL A 44 -7.64 0.40 -8.38
C VAL A 44 -8.31 1.79 -8.24
N PRO A 45 -9.23 1.97 -7.28
CA PRO A 45 -9.99 3.21 -7.16
C PRO A 45 -9.10 4.37 -6.69
N GLN A 46 -9.20 5.50 -7.38
CA GLN A 46 -8.53 6.73 -6.95
C GLN A 46 -9.23 7.30 -5.71
N ASN A 47 -8.46 7.93 -4.81
CA ASN A 47 -8.97 8.62 -3.61
C ASN A 47 -9.85 7.76 -2.69
N ASN A 48 -9.66 6.43 -2.70
CA ASN A 48 -10.40 5.54 -1.82
C ASN A 48 -9.78 5.54 -0.40
N PRO A 49 -10.52 5.91 0.65
CA PRO A 49 -9.97 6.00 2.00
C PRO A 49 -9.57 4.64 2.58
N ASN A 50 -10.27 3.55 2.24
CA ASN A 50 -9.94 2.21 2.73
C ASN A 50 -8.65 1.69 2.09
N LEU A 51 -8.45 1.95 0.79
CA LEU A 51 -7.20 1.64 0.09
C LEU A 51 -6.01 2.36 0.75
N GLN A 52 -6.15 3.67 1.00
CA GLN A 52 -5.10 4.49 1.60
C GLN A 52 -4.80 4.06 3.03
N ALA A 53 -5.84 3.78 3.83
CA ALA A 53 -5.67 3.30 5.20
C ALA A 53 -4.93 1.95 5.24
N HIS A 54 -5.33 1.01 4.38
CA HIS A 54 -4.69 -0.30 4.35
C HIS A 54 -3.23 -0.21 3.86
N ALA A 55 -2.96 0.58 2.82
CA ALA A 55 -1.59 0.85 2.38
C ALA A 55 -0.74 1.50 3.48
N THR A 56 -1.28 2.48 4.21
CA THR A 56 -0.59 3.12 5.34
C THR A 56 -0.20 2.10 6.40
N GLN A 57 -1.10 1.17 6.75
CA GLN A 57 -0.81 0.09 7.70
C GLN A 57 0.30 -0.83 7.18
N VAL A 58 0.21 -1.29 5.93
CA VAL A 58 1.22 -2.18 5.34
C VAL A 58 2.61 -1.53 5.36
N PHE A 59 2.74 -0.30 4.86
CA PHE A 59 4.03 0.38 4.81
C PHE A 59 4.55 0.77 6.20
N GLY A 60 3.66 1.18 7.11
CA GLY A 60 4.01 1.46 8.51
C GLY A 60 4.57 0.23 9.20
N MET A 61 3.87 -0.91 9.14
CA MET A 61 4.33 -2.17 9.74
C MET A 61 5.68 -2.62 9.18
N VAL A 62 5.93 -2.44 7.87
CA VAL A 62 7.24 -2.75 7.25
C VAL A 62 8.34 -1.83 7.81
N SER A 63 8.06 -0.54 7.97
CA SER A 63 9.02 0.41 8.56
C SER A 63 9.30 0.11 10.04
N ASP A 64 8.27 -0.25 10.79
CA ASP A 64 8.37 -0.63 12.21
C ASP A 64 9.19 -1.91 12.37
N ALA A 65 8.89 -2.94 11.56
CA ALA A 65 9.65 -4.19 11.55
C ALA A 65 11.12 -3.95 11.19
N ALA A 66 11.39 -3.09 10.20
CA ALA A 66 12.75 -2.73 9.84
C ALA A 66 13.50 -2.00 10.96
N SER A 67 12.80 -1.20 11.77
CA SER A 67 13.38 -0.50 12.92
C SER A 67 13.71 -1.42 14.09
N GLN A 68 12.96 -2.52 14.23
CA GLN A 68 13.14 -3.49 15.31
C GLN A 68 14.24 -4.51 15.03
N LEU A 69 14.73 -4.61 13.78
CA LEU A 69 15.89 -5.42 13.44
C LEU A 69 17.12 -4.89 14.20
N ARG A 70 17.54 -5.65 15.21
CA ARG A 70 18.85 -5.46 15.85
C ARG A 70 19.90 -6.09 14.94
N ALA A 71 20.81 -5.26 14.43
CA ALA A 71 22.04 -5.73 13.79
C ALA A 71 23.06 -6.14 14.86
#